data_AF-D7UBJ4-F1
#
_entry.id   AF-D7UBJ4-F1
#
_cell.length_a   1.000
_cell.length_b   1.000
_cell.length_c   1.000
_cell.angle_alpha   90.00
_cell.angle_beta   90.00
_cell.angle_gamma   90.00
#
_symmetry.space_group_name_H-M   'P 1'
#
loop_
_entity.id
_entity.type
_entity.pdbx_description
1 polymer ?
#
loop_
_entity_poly.entity_id
_entity_poly.type
_entity_poly.pdbx_seq_one_letter_code
_entity_poly.pdbx_strand_id
1 'polypeptide(L)'
;MEHLFSTIFSLQLVSGETILLTAPMSLDGESDVTYRAPNLIRRIVSIFKNVRPGSDLTRFQLPPLFNMPKSQLQCYGETVYCVGNDMLSRCSKAESSLERFASVVAWSISTTRPLIFGVAPFNPILGETHHVSKGTLNVLLEQVSHHPPVSALHATDEKENIEMIWCQYPVPKFYGASVEAEVHGNRQLRLLKLGENYEMNSPRLLIRFLPVSSADWVGTVRIRCRETDLEAELCYRGSSFLGRRSNYRSIKGKIFESSSSKTIYEIDGHWDRTVSMKDINNGKLSIIYNAKEMLSGLKTPTVKDPKGVWPSESAVVWGEVSQGIMNKDWEKAKAAKTAIEEKEREGLRERKSRGETWVPKHFKLFSGKEGGWDCLPIQDLVPPAPIALPL
;
A
#
# COMPACT_ATOMS: atom_id res chain seq x y z
N MET A 1 -1.67 21.89 34.47
CA MET A 1 -2.60 21.52 33.36
C MET A 1 -1.78 21.49 32.07
N GLU A 2 -0.70 20.72 32.17
CA GLU A 2 0.40 20.48 31.26
C GLU A 2 0.52 18.94 31.23
N HIS A 3 0.96 18.36 30.13
CA HIS A 3 0.98 16.91 29.81
C HIS A 3 -0.26 16.35 29.09
N LEU A 4 -0.35 16.60 27.78
CA LEU A 4 -1.01 15.70 26.80
C LEU A 4 -0.51 15.91 25.36
N PHE A 5 0.77 16.29 25.19
CA PHE A 5 1.46 16.26 23.90
C PHE A 5 2.62 15.25 23.98
N SER A 6 2.33 13.95 24.10
CA SER A 6 3.36 12.92 23.94
C SER A 6 3.27 12.31 22.54
N THR A 7 4.16 12.79 21.66
CA THR A 7 4.83 12.01 20.61
C THR A 7 3.94 11.25 19.61
N ILE A 8 3.30 11.97 18.68
CA ILE A 8 2.61 11.35 17.53
C ILE A 8 3.55 11.23 16.31
N PHE A 9 4.68 11.96 16.28
CA PHE A 9 5.59 12.03 15.12
C PHE A 9 7.06 12.02 15.53
N SER A 10 7.91 11.46 14.67
CA SER A 10 9.37 11.66 14.73
C SER A 10 9.73 12.71 13.69
N LEU A 11 9.97 13.94 14.16
CA LEU A 11 10.54 15.01 13.35
C LEU A 11 12.04 15.01 13.60
N GLN A 12 12.83 14.82 12.56
CA GLN A 12 14.28 14.99 12.67
C GLN A 12 14.77 15.93 11.58
N LEU A 13 15.50 16.97 12.02
CA LEU A 13 16.21 17.87 11.12
C LEU A 13 17.58 17.26 10.87
N VAL A 14 17.88 16.95 9.60
CA VAL A 14 19.20 16.49 9.19
C VAL A 14 19.67 17.43 8.09
N SER A 15 20.78 18.13 8.33
CA SER A 15 21.44 18.97 7.30
C SER A 15 20.53 20.01 6.62
N GLY A 16 19.50 20.51 7.32
CA GLY A 16 18.54 21.50 6.78
C GLY A 16 17.29 20.90 6.13
N GLU A 17 17.22 19.57 5.97
CA GLU A 17 16.05 18.88 5.42
C GLU A 17 15.12 18.37 6.55
N THR A 18 13.81 18.47 6.30
CA THR A 18 12.77 18.03 7.24
C THR A 18 12.42 16.57 6.96
N ILE A 19 12.80 15.65 7.86
CA ILE A 19 12.31 14.26 7.81
C ILE A 19 11.07 14.16 8.67
N LEU A 20 9.93 13.81 8.05
CA LEU A 20 8.66 13.66 8.74
C LEU A 20 8.09 12.25 8.56
N LEU A 21 8.01 11.50 9.66
CA LEU A 21 7.40 10.17 9.72
C LEU A 21 6.07 10.24 10.47
N THR A 22 5.04 9.62 9.88
CA THR A 22 3.66 9.60 10.37
C THR A 22 3.26 8.20 10.82
N ALA A 23 2.32 8.11 11.75
CA ALA A 23 1.79 6.85 12.25
C ALA A 23 1.18 6.03 11.09
N PRO A 24 1.35 4.70 11.08
CA PRO A 24 0.80 3.86 10.03
C PRO A 24 -0.73 3.83 10.07
N MET A 25 -1.34 3.52 8.93
CA MET A 25 -2.81 3.36 8.86
C MET A 25 -3.27 2.19 9.75
N SER A 26 -4.03 2.50 10.81
CA SER A 26 -4.47 1.56 11.85
C SER A 26 -6.00 1.42 11.91
N LEU A 27 -6.47 0.37 12.60
CA LEU A 27 -7.91 0.15 12.82
C LEU A 27 -8.49 1.10 13.88
N ASP A 28 -7.67 1.50 14.86
CA ASP A 28 -8.10 2.27 16.04
C ASP A 28 -8.48 3.72 15.72
N GLY A 29 -8.36 4.16 14.47
CA GLY A 29 -9.06 5.36 14.00
C GLY A 29 -8.63 6.64 14.69
N GLU A 30 -7.35 6.80 14.99
CA GLU A 30 -6.70 8.12 15.11
C GLU A 30 -5.69 8.24 13.98
N SER A 31 -6.18 8.33 12.74
CA SER A 31 -5.31 8.75 11.64
C SER A 31 -4.81 10.16 11.92
N ASP A 32 -3.51 10.40 11.76
CA ASP A 32 -2.84 11.72 11.87
C ASP A 32 -3.53 12.85 11.09
N VAL A 33 -4.41 12.49 10.15
CA VAL A 33 -5.42 13.34 9.56
C VAL A 33 -6.57 13.57 10.55
N THR A 34 -6.30 14.30 11.64
CA THR A 34 -7.35 14.81 12.56
C THR A 34 -8.26 15.85 11.90
N TYR A 35 -7.95 16.25 10.67
CA TYR A 35 -8.66 17.25 9.90
C TYR A 35 -9.57 16.62 8.84
N ARG A 36 -10.88 16.86 8.94
CA ARG A 36 -11.81 16.68 7.82
C ARG A 36 -12.11 18.03 7.19
N ALA A 37 -11.95 18.15 5.87
CA ALA A 37 -12.28 19.37 5.16
C ALA A 37 -13.75 19.78 5.40
N PRO A 38 -14.05 21.03 5.81
CA PRO A 38 -15.42 21.50 5.91
C PRO A 38 -16.14 21.40 4.57
N ASN A 39 -17.38 20.90 4.56
CA ASN A 39 -18.16 20.66 3.35
C ASN A 39 -17.43 19.73 2.34
N LEU A 40 -16.73 18.70 2.84
CA LEU A 40 -15.90 17.77 2.06
C LEU A 40 -16.54 17.34 0.73
N ILE A 41 -17.79 16.87 0.76
CA ILE A 41 -18.50 16.42 -0.45
C ILE A 41 -18.65 17.54 -1.48
N ARG A 42 -19.05 18.75 -1.05
CA ARG A 42 -19.17 19.90 -1.95
C ARG A 42 -17.83 20.27 -2.58
N ARG A 43 -16.73 20.17 -1.82
CA ARG A 43 -15.39 20.45 -2.34
C ARG A 43 -14.91 19.36 -3.30
N ILE A 44 -15.16 18.09 -2.99
CA ILE A 44 -14.89 16.97 -3.91
C ILE A 44 -15.65 17.17 -5.23
N VAL A 45 -16.95 17.48 -5.17
CA VAL A 45 -17.74 17.78 -6.37
C VAL A 45 -17.15 18.97 -7.15
N SER A 46 -16.64 19.98 -6.45
CA SER A 46 -15.96 21.11 -7.09
C SER A 46 -14.66 20.72 -7.80
N ILE A 47 -13.88 19.80 -7.24
CA ILE A 47 -12.64 19.28 -7.85
C ILE A 47 -12.95 18.57 -9.17
N PHE A 48 -14.02 17.77 -9.19
CA PHE A 48 -14.40 16.99 -10.36
C PHE A 48 -15.37 17.70 -11.30
N LYS A 49 -15.70 18.98 -11.07
CA LYS A 49 -16.69 19.73 -11.86
C LYS A 49 -16.43 19.70 -13.36
N ASN A 50 -15.15 19.71 -13.76
CA ASN A 50 -14.73 19.73 -15.17
C ASN A 50 -14.25 18.36 -15.67
N VAL A 51 -14.40 17.30 -14.87
CA VAL A 51 -13.97 15.94 -15.21
C VAL A 51 -15.18 15.17 -15.73
N ARG A 52 -15.05 14.54 -16.90
CA ARG A 52 -16.13 13.75 -17.50
C ARG A 52 -16.15 12.33 -16.92
N PRO A 53 -17.31 11.70 -16.71
CA PRO A 53 -17.37 10.26 -16.46
C PRO A 53 -16.63 9.48 -17.54
N GLY A 54 -15.87 8.46 -17.13
CA GLY A 54 -14.92 7.71 -17.96
C GLY A 54 -13.50 8.31 -18.02
N SER A 55 -13.26 9.51 -17.48
CA SER A 55 -11.93 10.13 -17.54
C SER A 55 -10.91 9.37 -16.68
N ASP A 56 -9.72 9.19 -17.25
CA ASP A 56 -8.53 8.72 -16.55
C ASP A 56 -7.98 9.83 -15.63
N LEU A 57 -7.79 9.50 -14.36
CA LEU A 57 -7.31 10.41 -13.31
C LEU A 57 -5.82 10.23 -12.98
N THR A 58 -5.08 9.43 -13.75
CA THR A 58 -3.66 9.14 -13.51
C THR A 58 -2.78 10.39 -13.47
N ARG A 59 -3.19 11.45 -14.19
CA ARG A 59 -2.52 12.76 -14.21
C ARG A 59 -3.24 13.83 -13.38
N PHE A 60 -4.25 13.43 -12.61
CA PHE A 60 -5.05 14.37 -11.83
C PHE A 60 -4.30 14.81 -10.58
N GLN A 61 -4.06 16.11 -10.45
CA GLN A 61 -3.37 16.68 -9.29
C GLN A 61 -4.38 17.11 -8.22
N LEU A 62 -4.25 16.54 -7.03
CA LEU A 62 -5.04 16.94 -5.87
C LEU A 62 -4.41 18.15 -5.17
N PRO A 63 -5.23 19.10 -4.67
CA PRO A 63 -4.77 20.11 -3.74
C PRO A 63 -4.32 19.48 -2.40
N PRO A 64 -3.37 20.08 -1.66
CA PRO A 64 -2.90 19.56 -0.38
C PRO A 64 -4.00 19.26 0.65
N LEU A 65 -5.13 19.99 0.57
CA LEU A 65 -6.31 19.77 1.40
C LEU A 65 -6.89 18.33 1.31
N PHE A 66 -6.67 17.66 0.17
CA PHE A 66 -7.11 16.31 -0.12
C PHE A 66 -5.95 15.31 -0.05
N ASN A 67 -4.80 15.74 0.46
CA ASN A 67 -3.68 14.86 0.70
C ASN A 67 -3.59 14.47 2.18
N MET A 68 -3.27 13.20 2.42
CA MET A 68 -2.72 12.76 3.71
C MET A 68 -1.20 12.95 3.69
N PRO A 69 -0.55 13.19 4.85
CA PRO A 69 0.91 13.41 4.96
C PRO A 69 1.70 12.09 4.81
N LYS A 70 1.52 11.41 3.69
CA LYS A 70 2.21 10.18 3.29
C LYS A 70 2.31 10.12 1.77
N SER A 71 3.44 9.64 1.27
CA SER A 71 3.58 9.19 -0.12
C SER A 71 2.88 7.85 -0.33
N GLN A 72 2.45 7.58 -1.56
CA GLN A 72 1.94 6.26 -1.95
C GLN A 72 2.99 5.16 -1.66
N LEU A 73 4.30 5.43 -1.78
CA LEU A 73 5.35 4.45 -1.47
C LEU A 73 5.36 4.07 0.02
N GLN A 74 5.12 5.03 0.92
CA GLN A 74 4.98 4.76 2.35
C GLN A 74 3.73 3.94 2.63
N CYS A 75 2.59 4.29 2.04
CA CYS A 75 1.35 3.51 2.17
C CYS A 75 1.53 2.06 1.72
N TYR A 76 2.27 1.85 0.64
CA TYR A 76 2.63 0.52 0.13
C TYR A 76 3.55 -0.24 1.08
N GLY A 77 4.66 0.36 1.54
CA GLY A 77 5.59 -0.26 2.47
C GLY A 77 4.94 -0.64 3.81
N GLU A 78 4.07 0.22 4.36
CA GLU A 78 3.35 -0.05 5.60
C GLU A 78 2.48 -1.30 5.56
N THR A 79 1.99 -1.71 4.38
CA THR A 79 1.24 -2.97 4.25
C THR A 79 2.10 -4.21 4.56
N VAL A 80 3.42 -4.07 4.47
CA VAL A 80 4.41 -5.14 4.59
C VAL A 80 5.02 -5.19 5.98
N TYR A 81 5.57 -4.07 6.46
CA TYR A 81 6.31 -4.05 7.73
C TYR A 81 5.45 -3.63 8.94
N CYS A 82 4.42 -2.79 8.76
CA CYS A 82 3.59 -2.30 9.88
C CYS A 82 2.43 -3.24 10.20
N VAL A 83 2.74 -4.39 10.78
CA VAL A 83 1.75 -5.38 11.30
C VAL A 83 2.02 -5.70 12.77
N GLY A 84 0.96 -5.82 13.57
CA GLY A 84 1.04 -6.05 15.02
C GLY A 84 1.68 -7.39 15.39
N ASN A 85 1.47 -8.42 14.55
CA ASN A 85 2.19 -9.69 14.64
C ASN A 85 2.90 -10.00 13.32
N ASP A 86 4.00 -10.74 13.42
CA ASP A 86 4.78 -11.17 12.27
C ASP A 86 4.06 -12.28 11.48
N MET A 87 3.16 -11.89 10.57
CA MET A 87 2.44 -12.80 9.68
C MET A 87 3.31 -13.30 8.53
N LEU A 88 4.29 -12.51 8.09
CA LEU A 88 5.13 -12.86 6.97
C LEU A 88 6.01 -14.08 7.33
N SER A 89 6.67 -14.05 8.49
CA SER A 89 7.45 -15.19 8.96
C SER A 89 6.63 -16.44 9.25
N ARG A 90 5.32 -16.32 9.49
CA ARG A 90 4.45 -17.51 9.65
C ARG A 90 4.28 -18.27 8.33
N CYS A 91 4.40 -17.60 7.19
CA CYS A 91 4.27 -18.22 5.88
C CYS A 91 5.35 -19.30 5.63
N SER A 92 6.55 -19.16 6.19
CA SER A 92 7.65 -20.13 6.04
C SER A 92 7.72 -21.19 7.15
N LYS A 93 6.88 -21.11 8.19
CA LYS A 93 7.04 -21.92 9.42
C LYS A 93 6.20 -23.19 9.47
N ALA A 94 5.13 -23.28 8.69
CA ALA A 94 4.27 -24.46 8.70
C ALA A 94 4.90 -25.64 7.92
N GLU A 95 4.65 -26.86 8.40
CA GLU A 95 5.24 -28.09 7.84
C GLU A 95 4.59 -28.50 6.52
N SER A 96 3.27 -28.40 6.43
CA SER A 96 2.52 -28.74 5.22
C SER A 96 2.40 -27.57 4.24
N SER A 97 2.45 -27.84 2.94
CA SER A 97 2.23 -26.83 1.89
C SER A 97 0.88 -26.14 2.01
N LEU A 98 -0.15 -26.88 2.41
CA LEU A 98 -1.50 -26.37 2.60
C LEU A 98 -1.60 -25.36 3.76
N GLU A 99 -0.97 -25.63 4.91
CA GLU A 99 -0.95 -24.69 6.03
C GLU A 99 -0.10 -23.45 5.74
N ARG A 100 1.01 -23.60 5.01
CA ARG A 100 1.77 -22.46 4.49
C ARG A 100 0.94 -21.61 3.55
N PHE A 101 0.22 -22.25 2.62
CA PHE A 101 -0.69 -21.56 1.70
C PHE A 101 -1.80 -20.81 2.44
N ALA A 102 -2.41 -21.42 3.45
CA ALA A 102 -3.39 -20.74 4.31
C ALA A 102 -2.78 -19.54 5.06
N SER A 103 -1.52 -19.64 5.48
CA SER A 103 -0.77 -18.54 6.11
C SER A 103 -0.50 -17.40 5.12
N VAL A 104 -0.15 -17.72 3.87
CA VAL A 104 0.01 -16.72 2.79
C VAL A 104 -1.31 -16.02 2.48
N VAL A 105 -2.42 -16.76 2.46
CA VAL A 105 -3.77 -16.19 2.30
C VAL A 105 -4.08 -15.22 3.45
N ALA A 106 -3.82 -15.63 4.69
CA ALA A 106 -4.03 -14.80 5.87
C ALA A 106 -3.16 -13.53 5.85
N TRP A 107 -1.87 -13.66 5.49
CA TRP A 107 -0.96 -12.54 5.31
C TRP A 107 -1.44 -11.59 4.19
N SER A 108 -1.88 -12.12 3.04
CA SER A 108 -2.40 -11.31 1.93
C SER A 108 -3.61 -10.47 2.37
N ILE A 109 -4.54 -11.05 3.13
CA ILE A 109 -5.66 -10.32 3.73
C ILE A 109 -5.16 -9.20 4.65
N SER A 110 -4.14 -9.50 5.47
CA SER A 110 -3.55 -8.53 6.39
C SER A 110 -2.91 -7.32 5.72
N THR A 111 -2.56 -7.39 4.43
CA THR A 111 -2.05 -6.23 3.67
C THR A 111 -3.14 -5.20 3.34
N THR A 112 -4.41 -5.56 3.54
CA THR A 112 -5.56 -4.67 3.30
C THR A 112 -5.67 -3.63 4.43
N ARG A 113 -5.42 -2.35 4.12
CA ARG A 113 -5.43 -1.26 5.12
C ARG A 113 -6.77 -0.51 5.16
N PRO A 114 -7.20 -0.01 6.33
CA PRO A 114 -8.31 0.94 6.43
C PRO A 114 -8.08 2.17 5.58
N LEU A 115 -9.12 2.62 4.88
CA LEU A 115 -9.07 3.77 3.97
C LEU A 115 -9.71 4.99 4.64
N ILE A 116 -9.07 6.15 4.50
CA ILE A 116 -9.63 7.42 4.98
C ILE A 116 -10.36 8.09 3.82
N PHE A 117 -11.69 8.17 3.91
CA PHE A 117 -12.48 8.83 2.88
C PHE A 117 -12.12 10.32 2.75
N GLY A 118 -11.91 10.76 1.51
CA GLY A 118 -11.72 12.17 1.17
C GLY A 118 -10.27 12.65 1.15
N VAL A 119 -9.31 11.78 1.44
CA VAL A 119 -7.88 12.07 1.27
C VAL A 119 -7.19 10.96 0.48
N ALA A 120 -6.12 11.32 -0.22
CA ALA A 120 -5.24 10.40 -0.93
C ALA A 120 -3.78 10.69 -0.54
N PRO A 121 -2.87 9.71 -0.57
CA PRO A 121 -1.45 10.00 -0.38
C PRO A 121 -0.90 10.87 -1.54
N PHE A 122 0.32 11.37 -1.37
CA PHE A 122 1.02 12.05 -2.46
C PHE A 122 1.34 11.06 -3.59
N ASN A 123 1.18 11.52 -4.83
CA ASN A 123 1.64 10.77 -6.00
C ASN A 123 3.18 10.85 -6.03
N PRO A 124 3.91 9.72 -5.98
CA PRO A 124 5.36 9.77 -5.85
C PRO A 124 6.03 10.43 -7.07
N ILE A 125 7.11 11.17 -6.80
CA ILE A 125 7.95 11.74 -7.86
C ILE A 125 8.84 10.68 -8.50
N LEU A 126 9.35 10.93 -9.70
CA LEU A 126 10.18 9.94 -10.40
C LEU A 126 11.51 9.72 -9.66
N GLY A 127 11.82 8.48 -9.29
CA GLY A 127 13.01 8.16 -8.50
C GLY A 127 12.87 8.38 -7.00
N GLU A 128 11.67 8.72 -6.51
CA GLU A 128 11.36 8.69 -5.09
C GLU A 128 11.57 7.27 -4.53
N THR A 129 12.09 7.18 -3.30
CA THR A 129 12.35 5.92 -2.61
C THR A 129 11.61 5.83 -1.28
N HIS A 130 11.35 4.61 -0.80
CA HIS A 130 10.97 4.36 0.58
C HIS A 130 11.76 3.17 1.15
N HIS A 131 12.65 3.39 2.12
CA HIS A 131 13.54 2.35 2.67
C HIS A 131 13.37 2.19 4.19
N VAL A 132 12.87 1.03 4.63
CA VAL A 132 12.51 0.75 6.04
C VAL A 132 12.88 -0.67 6.46
N SER A 133 13.34 -0.83 7.70
CA SER A 133 13.59 -2.12 8.35
C SER A 133 12.62 -2.41 9.51
N LYS A 134 12.28 -3.68 9.71
CA LYS A 134 11.65 -4.21 10.92
C LYS A 134 12.29 -5.54 11.29
N GLY A 135 13.10 -5.53 12.35
CA GLY A 135 13.88 -6.72 12.71
C GLY A 135 14.80 -7.12 11.55
N THR A 136 14.62 -8.33 11.03
CA THR A 136 15.38 -8.88 9.90
C THR A 136 14.76 -8.60 8.53
N LEU A 137 13.55 -8.07 8.49
CA LEU A 137 12.86 -7.70 7.26
C LEU A 137 13.28 -6.30 6.81
N ASN A 138 13.90 -6.21 5.63
CA ASN A 138 14.27 -4.96 4.99
C ASN A 138 13.38 -4.74 3.76
N VAL A 139 12.83 -3.52 3.61
CA VAL A 139 11.87 -3.17 2.56
C VAL A 139 12.35 -1.92 1.83
N LEU A 140 12.44 -1.99 0.51
CA LEU A 140 12.82 -0.89 -0.36
C LEU A 140 11.77 -0.73 -1.47
N LEU A 141 11.26 0.48 -1.63
CA LEU A 141 10.42 0.88 -2.76
C LEU A 141 11.10 1.96 -3.59
N GLU A 142 10.79 1.99 -4.88
CA GLU A 142 11.18 3.06 -5.81
C GLU A 142 10.02 3.39 -6.76
N GLN A 143 9.80 4.68 -7.03
CA GLN A 143 8.95 5.11 -8.14
C GLN A 143 9.74 5.03 -9.45
N VAL A 144 9.56 3.93 -10.18
CA VAL A 144 10.36 3.58 -11.37
C VAL A 144 9.84 4.25 -12.65
N SER A 145 8.59 4.72 -12.66
CA SER A 145 8.01 5.55 -13.74
C SER A 145 6.95 6.50 -13.18
N HIS A 146 6.76 7.67 -13.80
CA HIS A 146 5.74 8.66 -13.39
C HIS A 146 4.57 8.80 -14.38
N HIS A 147 4.80 8.53 -15.68
CA HIS A 147 3.76 8.61 -16.71
C HIS A 147 3.84 7.41 -17.67
N PRO A 148 3.14 6.29 -17.36
CA PRO A 148 2.26 6.08 -16.20
C PRO A 148 3.02 5.90 -14.87
N PRO A 149 2.38 6.11 -13.71
CA PRO A 149 3.01 5.95 -12.40
C PRO A 149 3.19 4.46 -12.10
N VAL A 150 4.43 4.01 -12.02
CA VAL A 150 4.79 2.62 -11.68
C VAL A 150 5.69 2.65 -10.46
N SER A 151 5.34 1.87 -9.45
CA SER A 151 6.11 1.69 -8.22
C SER A 151 6.61 0.24 -8.15
N ALA A 152 7.86 0.07 -7.73
CA ALA A 152 8.48 -1.22 -7.48
C ALA A 152 8.76 -1.38 -5.98
N LEU A 153 8.77 -2.62 -5.48
CA LEU A 153 9.28 -2.97 -4.15
C LEU A 153 10.09 -4.24 -4.23
N HIS A 154 11.11 -4.27 -3.39
CA HIS A 154 11.85 -5.45 -3.01
C HIS A 154 11.85 -5.50 -1.48
N ALA A 155 11.53 -6.65 -0.92
CA ALA A 155 11.68 -6.89 0.50
C ALA A 155 12.35 -8.25 0.72
N THR A 156 13.30 -8.29 1.64
CA THR A 156 14.04 -9.51 1.97
C THR A 156 14.12 -9.69 3.48
N ASP A 157 13.87 -10.91 3.94
CA ASP A 157 14.19 -11.38 5.28
C ASP A 157 15.15 -12.56 5.14
N GLU A 158 16.44 -12.31 5.40
CA GLU A 158 17.49 -13.32 5.28
C GLU A 158 17.33 -14.45 6.30
N LYS A 159 16.86 -14.13 7.51
CA LYS A 159 16.72 -15.10 8.59
C LYS A 159 15.62 -16.11 8.26
N GLU A 160 14.49 -15.61 7.75
CA GLU A 160 13.32 -16.43 7.44
C GLU A 160 13.32 -16.95 5.99
N ASN A 161 14.34 -16.56 5.18
CA ASN A 161 14.50 -16.92 3.77
C ASN A 161 13.28 -16.52 2.92
N ILE A 162 12.82 -15.29 3.13
CA ILE A 162 11.66 -14.73 2.45
C ILE A 162 12.10 -13.60 1.53
N GLU A 163 11.59 -13.60 0.31
CA GLU A 163 11.72 -12.50 -0.64
C GLU A 163 10.34 -12.10 -1.15
N MET A 164 10.10 -10.80 -1.28
CA MET A 164 8.91 -10.27 -1.93
C MET A 164 9.28 -9.24 -2.98
N ILE A 165 8.67 -9.36 -4.15
CA ILE A 165 8.84 -8.45 -5.28
C ILE A 165 7.45 -8.10 -5.81
N TRP A 166 7.21 -6.82 -6.09
CA TRP A 166 6.07 -6.41 -6.90
C TRP A 166 6.45 -5.26 -7.85
N CYS A 167 5.70 -5.14 -8.93
CA CYS A 167 5.74 -4.01 -9.84
C CYS A 167 4.29 -3.61 -10.10
N GLN A 168 3.86 -2.44 -9.63
CA GLN A 168 2.44 -2.07 -9.67
C GLN A 168 2.19 -0.64 -10.14
N TYR A 169 1.02 -0.45 -10.74
CA TYR A 169 0.54 0.85 -11.18
C TYR A 169 -0.99 0.96 -11.05
N PRO A 170 -1.50 1.99 -10.34
CA PRO A 170 -2.93 2.25 -10.27
C PRO A 170 -3.43 3.01 -11.49
N VAL A 171 -4.61 2.64 -12.00
CA VAL A 171 -5.33 3.33 -13.08
C VAL A 171 -6.68 3.81 -12.53
N PRO A 172 -6.74 5.02 -11.95
CA PRO A 172 -7.98 5.59 -11.43
C PRO A 172 -8.86 6.15 -12.56
N LYS A 173 -10.14 5.81 -12.53
CA LYS A 173 -11.17 6.29 -13.47
C LYS A 173 -12.32 6.95 -12.71
N PHE A 174 -12.74 8.11 -13.19
CA PHE A 174 -13.89 8.84 -12.64
C PHE A 174 -15.20 8.38 -13.28
N TYR A 175 -16.23 8.12 -12.49
CA TYR A 175 -17.56 7.68 -12.95
C TYR A 175 -18.69 8.63 -12.52
N GLY A 176 -18.37 9.90 -12.25
CA GLY A 176 -19.36 10.89 -11.79
C GLY A 176 -19.57 10.86 -10.29
N ALA A 177 -20.21 9.80 -9.78
CA ALA A 177 -20.49 9.64 -8.35
C ALA A 177 -19.41 8.84 -7.60
N SER A 178 -18.44 8.27 -8.31
CA SER A 178 -17.37 7.46 -7.76
C SER A 178 -16.07 7.61 -8.54
N VAL A 179 -14.98 7.16 -7.91
CA VAL A 179 -13.70 6.86 -8.55
C VAL A 179 -13.40 5.39 -8.29
N GLU A 180 -13.03 4.67 -9.34
CA GLU A 180 -12.52 3.30 -9.21
C GLU A 180 -11.06 3.29 -9.66
N ALA A 181 -10.16 2.73 -8.83
CA ALA A 181 -8.77 2.53 -9.20
C ALA A 181 -8.48 1.03 -9.29
N GLU A 182 -8.21 0.59 -10.51
CA GLU A 182 -7.68 -0.73 -10.78
C GLU A 182 -6.16 -0.72 -10.57
N VAL A 183 -5.64 -1.70 -9.82
CA VAL A 183 -4.20 -1.80 -9.56
C VAL A 183 -3.67 -2.94 -10.41
N HIS A 184 -2.96 -2.57 -11.47
CA HIS A 184 -2.28 -3.51 -12.35
C HIS A 184 -0.89 -3.85 -11.80
N GLY A 185 -0.36 -4.98 -12.28
CA GLY A 185 0.92 -5.51 -11.84
C GLY A 185 0.79 -6.82 -11.08
N ASN A 186 1.93 -7.47 -10.85
CA ASN A 186 2.01 -8.74 -10.12
C ASN A 186 2.72 -8.55 -8.78
N ARG A 187 2.30 -9.31 -7.77
CA ARG A 187 3.01 -9.46 -6.49
C ARG A 187 3.50 -10.89 -6.39
N GLN A 188 4.75 -11.06 -6.00
CA GLN A 188 5.37 -12.35 -5.77
C GLN A 188 5.91 -12.40 -4.35
N LEU A 189 5.50 -13.42 -3.62
CA LEU A 189 6.11 -13.81 -2.34
C LEU A 189 6.82 -15.14 -2.57
N ARG A 190 8.12 -15.19 -2.27
CA ARG A 190 8.97 -16.36 -2.45
C ARG A 190 9.45 -16.85 -1.09
N LEU A 191 9.19 -18.12 -0.81
CA LEU A 191 9.74 -18.82 0.34
C LEU A 191 10.97 -19.61 -0.15
N LEU A 192 12.13 -18.96 -0.12
CA LEU A 192 13.32 -19.39 -0.86
C LEU A 192 13.80 -20.79 -0.46
N LYS A 193 13.80 -21.08 0.85
CA LYS A 193 14.19 -22.40 1.39
C LYS A 193 13.28 -23.54 0.91
N LEU A 194 12.01 -23.24 0.68
CA LEU A 194 10.98 -24.22 0.29
C LEU A 194 10.83 -24.31 -1.24
N GLY A 195 11.40 -23.36 -1.99
CA GLY A 195 11.22 -23.27 -3.43
C GLY A 195 9.80 -22.91 -3.86
N GLU A 196 8.99 -22.32 -2.97
CA GLU A 196 7.59 -21.98 -3.24
C GLU A 196 7.46 -20.52 -3.69
N ASN A 197 6.74 -20.29 -4.80
CA ASN A 197 6.48 -18.96 -5.35
C ASN A 197 4.97 -18.68 -5.39
N TYR A 198 4.55 -17.66 -4.65
CA TYR A 198 3.16 -17.25 -4.53
C TYR A 198 2.91 -15.98 -5.36
N GLU A 199 2.17 -16.14 -6.45
CA GLU A 199 1.77 -15.05 -7.34
C GLU A 199 0.39 -14.54 -6.94
N MET A 200 0.22 -13.22 -6.85
CA MET A 200 -1.06 -12.62 -6.51
C MET A 200 -1.28 -11.23 -7.10
N ASN A 201 -2.54 -10.95 -7.45
CA ASN A 201 -2.97 -9.62 -7.86
C ASN A 201 -3.42 -8.76 -6.65
N SER A 202 -3.94 -7.57 -6.93
CA SER A 202 -4.40 -6.61 -5.92
C SER A 202 -5.93 -6.42 -5.98
N PRO A 203 -6.59 -6.12 -4.85
CA PRO A 203 -7.97 -5.63 -4.89
C PRO A 203 -8.03 -4.25 -5.54
N ARG A 204 -9.20 -3.87 -6.04
CA ARG A 204 -9.47 -2.54 -6.59
C ARG A 204 -9.93 -1.59 -5.48
N LEU A 205 -9.62 -0.32 -5.62
CA LEU A 205 -10.10 0.74 -4.73
C LEU A 205 -11.38 1.35 -5.31
N LEU A 206 -12.44 1.43 -4.51
CA LEU A 206 -13.70 2.07 -4.88
C LEU A 206 -14.01 3.20 -3.89
N ILE A 207 -14.00 4.43 -4.39
CA ILE A 207 -14.36 5.63 -3.64
C ILE A 207 -15.72 6.12 -4.15
N ARG A 208 -16.75 6.12 -3.30
CA ARG A 208 -18.08 6.66 -3.62
C ARG A 208 -18.28 7.98 -2.91
N PHE A 209 -18.77 8.99 -3.62
CA PHE A 209 -19.05 10.32 -3.09
C PHE A 209 -20.53 10.48 -2.70
N LEU A 210 -21.43 9.93 -3.52
CA LEU A 210 -22.88 10.05 -3.39
C LEU A 210 -23.55 8.69 -3.67
N PRO A 211 -24.71 8.39 -3.06
CA PRO A 211 -25.36 9.13 -1.97
C PRO A 211 -24.72 8.88 -0.61
N VAL A 212 -24.05 7.73 -0.43
CA VAL A 212 -23.33 7.37 0.79
C VAL A 212 -21.83 7.37 0.50
N SER A 213 -21.10 8.22 1.20
CA SER A 213 -19.65 8.32 1.05
C SER A 213 -18.96 7.09 1.63
N SER A 214 -18.06 6.48 0.85
CA SER A 214 -17.29 5.32 1.27
C SER A 214 -15.98 5.21 0.49
N ALA A 215 -14.99 4.58 1.11
CA ALA A 215 -13.78 4.12 0.45
C ALA A 215 -13.63 2.64 0.83
N ASP A 216 -13.73 1.76 -0.17
CA ASP A 216 -13.80 0.32 0.02
C ASP A 216 -12.81 -0.40 -0.91
N TRP A 217 -12.23 -1.50 -0.42
CA TRP A 217 -11.55 -2.48 -1.26
C TRP A 217 -12.58 -3.44 -1.87
N VAL A 218 -12.51 -3.64 -3.19
CA VAL A 218 -13.49 -4.45 -3.94
C VAL A 218 -12.82 -5.31 -5.03
N GLY A 219 -13.50 -6.35 -5.48
CA GLY A 219 -13.04 -7.21 -6.57
C GLY A 219 -12.43 -8.52 -6.08
N THR A 220 -11.77 -9.23 -6.99
CA THR A 220 -11.27 -10.57 -6.74
C THR A 220 -9.74 -10.57 -6.66
N VAL A 221 -9.22 -11.05 -5.54
CA VAL A 221 -7.80 -11.38 -5.37
C VAL A 221 -7.63 -12.87 -5.60
N ARG A 222 -6.71 -13.24 -6.48
CA ARG A 222 -6.28 -14.61 -6.71
C ARG A 222 -4.85 -14.77 -6.22
N ILE A 223 -4.59 -15.85 -5.51
CA ILE A 223 -3.27 -16.24 -5.03
C ILE A 223 -3.00 -17.63 -5.58
N ARG A 224 -1.81 -17.85 -6.15
CA ARG A 224 -1.44 -19.13 -6.75
C ARG A 224 -0.02 -19.53 -6.38
N CYS A 225 0.16 -20.80 -6.04
CA CYS A 225 1.47 -21.43 -5.89
C CYS A 225 1.52 -22.66 -6.77
N ARG A 226 2.31 -22.61 -7.86
CA ARG A 226 2.31 -23.67 -8.88
C ARG A 226 2.99 -24.93 -8.37
N GLU A 227 4.00 -24.75 -7.53
CA GLU A 227 4.81 -25.82 -6.96
C GLU A 227 4.01 -26.71 -5.99
N THR A 228 2.92 -26.17 -5.43
CA THR A 228 2.06 -26.89 -4.49
C THR A 228 0.69 -27.26 -5.07
N ASP A 229 0.41 -26.92 -6.33
CA ASP A 229 -0.90 -27.07 -6.99
C ASP A 229 -2.07 -26.39 -6.21
N LEU A 230 -1.79 -25.29 -5.50
CA LEU A 230 -2.78 -24.60 -4.68
C LEU A 230 -3.12 -23.21 -5.24
N GLU A 231 -4.42 -22.90 -5.21
CA GLU A 231 -4.98 -21.60 -5.54
C GLU A 231 -5.97 -21.14 -4.48
N ALA A 232 -6.03 -19.82 -4.27
CA ALA A 232 -7.12 -19.16 -3.56
C ALA A 232 -7.80 -18.13 -4.45
N GLU A 233 -9.11 -18.00 -4.27
CA GLU A 233 -9.90 -16.88 -4.78
C GLU A 233 -10.59 -16.19 -3.61
N LEU A 234 -10.37 -14.88 -3.48
CA LEU A 234 -10.92 -14.02 -2.43
C LEU A 234 -11.72 -12.87 -3.06
N CYS A 235 -13.01 -12.84 -2.81
CA CYS A 235 -13.93 -11.80 -3.27
C CYS A 235 -14.15 -10.75 -2.18
N TYR A 236 -13.58 -9.56 -2.39
CA TYR A 236 -13.77 -8.38 -1.55
C TYR A 236 -15.03 -7.64 -1.96
N ARG A 237 -15.92 -7.40 -1.00
CA ARG A 237 -17.20 -6.73 -1.22
C ARG A 237 -17.29 -5.45 -0.40
N GLY A 238 -17.56 -4.35 -1.09
CA GLY A 238 -17.82 -3.05 -0.49
C GLY A 238 -19.27 -2.89 -0.03
N SER A 239 -19.62 -1.68 0.41
CA SER A 239 -21.01 -1.33 0.72
C SER A 239 -21.95 -1.56 -0.48
N SER A 240 -23.12 -2.14 -0.22
CA SER A 240 -24.20 -2.30 -1.21
C SER A 240 -25.21 -1.14 -1.08
N PHE A 241 -25.78 -0.70 -2.21
CA PHE A 241 -26.80 0.37 -2.26
C PHE A 241 -28.07 0.05 -1.45
N LEU A 242 -28.43 -1.24 -1.28
CA LEU A 242 -29.68 -1.69 -0.65
C LEU A 242 -29.63 -1.86 0.87
N GLY A 243 -28.76 -1.14 1.58
CA GLY A 243 -28.84 -0.97 3.04
C GLY A 243 -28.59 -2.21 3.91
N ARG A 244 -28.29 -3.40 3.34
CA ARG A 244 -27.86 -4.57 4.14
C ARG A 244 -26.43 -4.36 4.65
N ARG A 245 -26.30 -3.74 5.84
CA ARG A 245 -25.03 -3.55 6.58
C ARG A 245 -24.22 -4.84 6.76
N SER A 246 -24.85 -6.01 6.65
CA SER A 246 -24.23 -7.34 6.85
C SER A 246 -23.09 -7.68 5.90
N ASN A 247 -23.02 -7.08 4.70
CA ASN A 247 -21.97 -7.41 3.71
C ASN A 247 -20.85 -6.35 3.60
N TYR A 248 -20.89 -5.31 4.43
CA TYR A 248 -19.91 -4.24 4.39
C TYR A 248 -18.50 -4.78 4.72
N ARG A 249 -17.52 -4.50 3.84
CA ARG A 249 -16.13 -4.95 3.98
C ARG A 249 -15.99 -6.48 4.15
N SER A 250 -16.95 -7.22 3.61
CA SER A 250 -16.92 -8.68 3.67
C SER A 250 -15.91 -9.24 2.69
N ILE A 251 -15.35 -10.38 3.05
CA ILE A 251 -14.51 -11.23 2.21
C ILE A 251 -15.13 -12.62 2.19
N LYS A 252 -15.27 -13.17 0.98
CA LYS A 252 -15.67 -14.56 0.77
C LYS A 252 -14.71 -15.21 -0.18
N GLY A 253 -14.33 -16.45 0.05
CA GLY A 253 -13.36 -17.08 -0.81
C GLY A 253 -13.23 -18.57 -0.58
N LYS A 254 -12.22 -19.14 -1.22
CA LYS A 254 -11.89 -20.56 -1.10
C LYS A 254 -10.42 -20.82 -1.39
N ILE A 255 -9.89 -21.91 -0.83
CA ILE A 255 -8.62 -22.53 -1.23
C ILE A 255 -8.95 -23.86 -1.90
N PHE A 256 -8.33 -24.13 -3.05
CA PHE A 256 -8.61 -25.30 -3.87
C PHE A 256 -7.36 -25.78 -4.62
N GLU A 257 -7.38 -27.04 -5.04
CA GLU A 257 -6.36 -27.62 -5.92
C GLU A 257 -6.54 -27.08 -7.34
N SER A 258 -5.49 -26.53 -7.96
CA SER A 258 -5.57 -25.97 -9.31
C SER A 258 -5.94 -27.03 -10.34
N SER A 259 -5.35 -28.23 -10.25
CA SER A 259 -5.53 -29.30 -11.23
C SER A 259 -6.94 -29.89 -11.23
N SER A 260 -7.52 -30.12 -10.04
CA SER A 260 -8.80 -30.81 -9.87
C SER A 260 -9.97 -29.85 -9.64
N SER A 261 -9.70 -28.57 -9.36
CA SER A 261 -10.68 -27.59 -8.86
C SER A 261 -11.39 -28.02 -7.57
N LYS A 262 -10.86 -29.01 -6.85
CA LYS A 262 -11.41 -29.51 -5.60
C LYS A 262 -11.18 -28.47 -4.51
N THR A 263 -12.28 -27.95 -3.95
CA THR A 263 -12.20 -27.03 -2.82
C THR A 263 -11.79 -27.76 -1.55
N ILE A 264 -10.81 -27.20 -0.85
CA ILE A 264 -10.31 -27.71 0.44
C ILE A 264 -10.84 -26.86 1.60
N TYR A 265 -10.75 -25.53 1.46
CA TYR A 265 -11.23 -24.59 2.47
C TYR A 265 -12.21 -23.58 1.89
N GLU A 266 -13.22 -23.22 2.69
CA GLU A 266 -14.05 -22.02 2.49
C GLU A 266 -13.56 -20.90 3.40
N ILE A 267 -13.57 -19.66 2.89
CA ILE A 267 -13.16 -18.46 3.62
C ILE A 267 -14.34 -17.52 3.72
N ASP A 268 -14.63 -17.03 4.93
CA ASP A 268 -15.71 -16.08 5.18
C ASP A 268 -15.37 -15.15 6.35
N GLY A 269 -15.72 -13.87 6.21
CA GLY A 269 -15.63 -12.91 7.28
C GLY A 269 -15.53 -11.47 6.78
N HIS A 270 -14.82 -10.63 7.53
CA HIS A 270 -14.61 -9.22 7.22
C HIS A 270 -13.13 -8.85 7.40
N TRP A 271 -12.53 -8.23 6.39
CA TRP A 271 -11.09 -7.90 6.39
C TRP A 271 -10.73 -6.82 7.41
N ASP A 272 -11.71 -6.07 7.93
CA ASP A 272 -11.53 -5.09 9.00
C ASP A 272 -11.94 -5.63 10.39
N ARG A 273 -12.28 -6.93 10.49
CA ARG A 273 -12.62 -7.61 11.75
C ARG A 273 -11.94 -8.97 11.78
N THR A 274 -12.71 -10.05 11.68
CA THR A 274 -12.21 -11.42 11.72
C THR A 274 -12.51 -12.10 10.40
N VAL A 275 -11.56 -12.90 9.92
CA VAL A 275 -11.75 -13.81 8.79
C VAL A 275 -11.50 -15.23 9.26
N SER A 276 -12.45 -16.10 8.92
CA SER A 276 -12.45 -17.50 9.28
C SER A 276 -12.25 -18.38 8.06
N MET A 277 -11.71 -19.58 8.30
CA MET A 277 -11.48 -20.62 7.31
C MET A 277 -12.10 -21.92 7.81
N LYS A 278 -12.91 -22.55 6.96
CA LYS A 278 -13.62 -23.79 7.25
C LYS A 278 -13.10 -24.91 6.36
N ASP A 279 -12.65 -26.00 6.96
CA ASP A 279 -12.30 -27.25 6.28
C ASP A 279 -13.58 -27.94 5.77
N ILE A 280 -13.63 -28.23 4.47
CA ILE A 280 -14.81 -28.86 3.85
C ILE A 280 -14.94 -30.33 4.26
N ASN A 281 -13.84 -31.02 4.52
CA ASN A 281 -13.86 -32.46 4.80
C ASN A 281 -14.38 -32.76 6.21
N ASN A 282 -13.97 -31.97 7.20
CA ASN A 282 -14.31 -32.22 8.61
C ASN A 282 -15.15 -31.09 9.26
N GLY A 283 -15.42 -30.00 8.54
CA GLY A 283 -16.22 -28.87 9.04
C GLY A 283 -15.53 -27.98 10.07
N LYS A 284 -14.25 -28.22 10.39
CA LYS A 284 -13.51 -27.46 11.40
C LYS A 284 -13.37 -26.00 10.97
N LEU A 285 -13.79 -25.10 11.84
CA LEU A 285 -13.66 -23.66 11.67
C LEU A 285 -12.42 -23.16 12.43
N SER A 286 -11.63 -22.31 11.79
CA SER A 286 -10.46 -21.65 12.38
C SER A 286 -10.45 -20.16 12.03
N ILE A 287 -9.95 -19.32 12.93
CA ILE A 287 -9.72 -17.90 12.64
C ILE A 287 -8.33 -17.78 12.03
N ILE A 288 -8.23 -17.26 10.81
CA ILE A 288 -6.96 -17.09 10.10
C ILE A 288 -6.45 -15.65 10.19
N TYR A 289 -7.33 -14.68 10.46
CA TYR A 289 -6.96 -13.28 10.56
C TYR A 289 -7.88 -12.52 11.53
N ASN A 290 -7.28 -11.63 12.33
CA ASN A 290 -7.94 -10.71 13.23
C ASN A 290 -7.35 -9.30 13.08
N ALA A 291 -8.13 -8.39 12.50
CA ALA A 291 -7.73 -7.01 12.21
C ALA A 291 -7.34 -6.23 13.47
N LYS A 292 -7.99 -6.48 14.61
CA LYS A 292 -7.64 -5.79 15.86
C LYS A 292 -6.24 -6.19 16.34
N GLU A 293 -5.89 -7.48 16.22
CA GLU A 293 -4.54 -7.93 16.57
C GLU A 293 -3.49 -7.42 15.59
N MET A 294 -3.84 -7.30 14.30
CA MET A 294 -2.88 -6.92 13.26
C MET A 294 -2.70 -5.42 13.09
N LEU A 295 -3.74 -4.62 13.34
CA LEU A 295 -3.82 -3.22 12.93
C LEU A 295 -4.07 -2.25 14.09
N SER A 296 -4.11 -2.72 15.34
CA SER A 296 -4.17 -1.86 16.52
C SER A 296 -2.78 -1.64 17.12
N GLY A 297 -2.57 -0.49 17.78
CA GLY A 297 -1.33 -0.20 18.50
C GLY A 297 -0.05 -0.14 17.67
N LEU A 298 -0.17 -0.01 16.34
CA LEU A 298 0.96 0.10 15.43
C LEU A 298 1.84 1.31 15.76
N LYS A 299 3.16 1.16 15.64
CA LYS A 299 4.13 2.19 16.01
C LYS A 299 4.65 2.94 14.79
N THR A 300 4.81 4.25 14.94
CA THR A 300 5.48 5.09 13.96
C THR A 300 6.93 4.64 13.80
N PRO A 301 7.43 4.47 12.55
CA PRO A 301 8.85 4.23 12.31
C PRO A 301 9.71 5.37 12.86
N THR A 302 10.97 5.07 13.16
CA THR A 302 11.94 6.05 13.67
C THR A 302 13.18 6.06 12.81
N VAL A 303 13.79 7.23 12.65
CA VAL A 303 15.10 7.35 12.00
C VAL A 303 16.17 6.84 12.98
N LYS A 304 16.88 5.78 12.59
CA LYS A 304 18.00 5.19 13.34
C LYS A 304 19.35 5.75 12.90
N ASP A 305 19.52 5.96 11.60
CA ASP A 305 20.70 6.58 11.01
C ASP A 305 20.29 7.77 10.13
N PRO A 306 20.30 8.99 10.68
CA PRO A 306 19.87 10.18 9.94
C PRO A 306 20.78 10.51 8.74
N LYS A 307 22.07 10.15 8.81
CA LYS A 307 23.02 10.40 7.71
C LYS A 307 22.86 9.39 6.57
N GLY A 308 22.28 8.22 6.86
CA GLY A 308 21.98 7.19 5.88
C GLY A 308 20.68 7.42 5.10
N VAL A 309 19.82 8.36 5.52
CA VAL A 309 18.56 8.68 4.82
C VAL A 309 18.87 9.38 3.49
N TRP A 310 18.37 8.81 2.38
CA TRP A 310 18.58 9.39 1.06
C TRP A 310 17.70 10.62 0.82
N PRO A 311 18.18 11.62 0.04
CA PRO A 311 17.34 12.75 -0.36
C PRO A 311 16.09 12.35 -1.18
N SER A 312 16.12 11.18 -1.82
CA SER A 312 14.97 10.61 -2.54
C SER A 312 13.92 9.97 -1.63
N GLU A 313 14.20 9.83 -0.32
CA GLU A 313 13.27 9.21 0.62
C GLU A 313 11.95 9.98 0.71
N SER A 314 10.81 9.30 0.63
CA SER A 314 9.48 9.88 0.70
C SER A 314 9.30 10.83 1.89
N ALA A 315 9.83 10.46 3.06
CA ALA A 315 9.75 11.26 4.28
C ALA A 315 10.55 12.58 4.21
N VAL A 316 11.56 12.65 3.33
CA VAL A 316 12.34 13.86 3.02
C VAL A 316 11.63 14.66 1.93
N VAL A 317 11.35 14.01 0.78
CA VAL A 317 10.74 14.63 -0.41
C VAL A 317 9.47 15.38 -0.05
N TRP A 318 8.59 14.76 0.73
CA TRP A 318 7.30 15.31 1.12
C TRP A 318 7.31 15.96 2.51
N GLY A 319 8.47 16.11 3.15
CA GLY A 319 8.59 16.54 4.54
C GLY A 319 7.96 17.91 4.80
N GLU A 320 8.28 18.91 3.96
CA GLU A 320 7.72 20.26 4.09
C GLU A 320 6.22 20.33 3.81
N VAL A 321 5.74 19.59 2.80
CA VAL A 321 4.31 19.50 2.46
C VAL A 321 3.55 18.88 3.63
N SER A 322 4.07 17.79 4.17
CA SER A 322 3.49 17.07 5.30
C SER A 322 3.46 17.94 6.56
N GLN A 323 4.54 18.67 6.84
CA GLN A 323 4.60 19.62 7.94
C GLN A 323 3.53 20.72 7.79
N GLY A 324 3.37 21.29 6.59
CA GLY A 324 2.32 22.27 6.31
C GLY A 324 0.91 21.73 6.53
N ILE A 325 0.62 20.52 6.02
CA ILE A 325 -0.68 19.85 6.22
C ILE A 325 -0.97 19.63 7.71
N MET A 326 0.00 19.11 8.45
CA MET A 326 -0.15 18.81 9.88
C MET A 326 -0.35 20.07 10.73
N ASN A 327 0.35 21.15 10.38
CA ASN A 327 0.18 22.45 11.03
C ASN A 327 -1.06 23.21 10.53
N LYS A 328 -1.82 22.65 9.58
CA LYS A 328 -2.95 23.29 8.89
C LYS A 328 -2.57 24.61 8.18
N ASP A 329 -1.29 24.74 7.83
CA ASP A 329 -0.76 25.83 7.01
C ASP A 329 -0.85 25.42 5.54
N TRP A 330 -2.04 25.64 4.97
CA TRP A 330 -2.38 25.22 3.61
C TRP A 330 -1.62 26.01 2.54
N GLU A 331 -1.26 27.26 2.82
CA GLU A 331 -0.47 28.07 1.89
C GLU A 331 0.96 27.55 1.82
N LYS A 332 1.60 27.26 2.96
CA LYS A 332 2.93 26.63 3.00
C LYS A 332 2.90 25.25 2.33
N ALA A 333 1.91 24.41 2.65
CA ALA A 333 1.77 23.08 2.04
C ALA A 333 1.62 23.17 0.52
N LYS A 334 0.84 24.13 0.01
CA LYS A 334 0.63 24.34 -1.42
C LYS A 334 1.89 24.86 -2.11
N ALA A 335 2.60 25.81 -1.50
CA ALA A 335 3.86 26.34 -2.03
C ALA A 335 4.92 25.23 -2.16
N ALA A 336 5.13 24.46 -1.09
CA ALA A 336 6.08 23.34 -1.08
C ALA A 336 5.71 22.26 -2.13
N LYS A 337 4.42 21.87 -2.18
CA LYS A 337 3.95 20.88 -3.17
C LYS A 337 4.16 21.36 -4.61
N THR A 338 3.87 22.63 -4.88
CA THR A 338 4.06 23.23 -6.20
C THR A 338 5.53 23.26 -6.60
N ALA A 339 6.43 23.58 -5.66
CA ALA A 339 7.87 23.61 -5.92
C ALA A 339 8.42 22.22 -6.30
N ILE A 340 8.00 21.16 -5.59
CA ILE A 340 8.37 19.78 -5.92
C ILE A 340 7.87 19.40 -7.32
N GLU A 341 6.59 19.66 -7.61
CA GLU A 341 5.97 19.31 -8.88
C GLU A 341 6.53 20.11 -10.08
N GLU A 342 6.98 21.35 -9.87
CA GLU A 342 7.66 22.14 -10.91
C GLU A 342 9.05 21.60 -11.20
N LYS A 343 9.83 21.27 -10.16
CA LYS A 343 11.16 20.67 -10.30
C LYS A 343 11.10 19.35 -11.08
N GLU A 344 10.08 18.53 -10.83
CA GLU A 344 9.84 17.31 -11.61
C GLU A 344 9.52 17.61 -13.09
N ARG A 345 8.71 18.63 -13.35
CA ARG A 345 8.36 19.05 -14.72
C ARG A 345 9.57 19.61 -15.46
N GLU A 346 10.44 20.35 -14.79
CA GLU A 346 11.70 20.85 -15.33
C GLU A 346 12.67 19.70 -15.63
N GLY A 347 12.92 18.81 -14.68
CA GLY A 347 13.80 17.65 -14.89
C GLY A 347 13.30 16.70 -15.98
N LEU A 348 11.98 16.59 -16.18
CA LEU A 348 11.42 15.88 -17.33
C LEU A 348 11.71 16.61 -18.67
N ARG A 349 11.60 17.94 -18.72
CA ARG A 349 11.91 18.72 -19.93
C ARG A 349 13.39 18.62 -20.29
N GLU A 350 14.28 18.69 -19.31
CA GLU A 350 15.73 18.55 -19.49
C GLU A 350 16.12 17.16 -20.01
N ARG A 351 15.60 16.09 -19.40
CA ARG A 351 15.85 14.72 -19.91
C ARG A 351 15.38 14.55 -21.35
N LYS A 352 14.20 15.09 -21.67
CA LYS A 352 13.67 15.08 -23.04
C LYS A 352 14.53 15.87 -24.02
N SER A 353 15.05 17.03 -23.63
CA SER A 353 15.92 17.82 -24.52
C SER A 353 17.27 17.14 -24.77
N ARG A 354 17.75 16.33 -23.83
CA ARG A 354 18.95 15.48 -23.99
C ARG A 354 18.69 14.13 -24.64
N GLY A 355 17.44 13.75 -24.92
CA GLY A 355 17.08 12.43 -25.43
C GLY A 355 17.31 11.29 -24.42
N GLU A 356 17.38 11.61 -23.13
CA GLU A 356 17.64 10.66 -22.06
C GLU A 356 16.35 10.03 -21.54
N THR A 357 16.40 8.73 -21.29
CA THR A 357 15.37 8.01 -20.54
C THR A 357 15.76 7.87 -19.08
N TRP A 358 14.77 7.90 -18.19
CA TRP A 358 15.02 7.61 -16.78
C TRP A 358 15.41 6.15 -16.61
N VAL A 359 16.45 5.90 -15.83
CA VAL A 359 16.88 4.57 -15.41
C VAL A 359 16.69 4.51 -13.89
N PRO A 360 15.81 3.62 -13.37
CA PRO A 360 15.65 3.46 -11.94
C PRO A 360 16.95 3.00 -11.28
N LYS A 361 17.17 3.42 -10.03
CA LYS A 361 18.42 3.17 -9.31
C LYS A 361 18.50 1.78 -8.70
N HIS A 362 17.36 1.20 -8.33
CA HIS A 362 17.29 -0.05 -7.56
C HIS A 362 16.61 -1.19 -8.34
N PHE A 363 15.97 -0.88 -9.46
CA PHE A 363 15.22 -1.85 -10.26
C PHE A 363 15.56 -1.76 -11.75
N LYS A 364 15.60 -2.92 -12.40
CA LYS A 364 15.53 -3.03 -13.86
C LYS A 364 14.05 -3.02 -14.25
N LEU A 365 13.66 -2.05 -15.07
CA LEU A 365 12.29 -1.88 -15.53
C LEU A 365 12.13 -2.48 -16.93
N PHE A 366 11.09 -3.30 -17.10
CA PHE A 366 10.76 -3.94 -18.37
C PHE A 366 9.35 -3.52 -18.79
N SER A 367 9.19 -3.18 -20.08
CA SER A 367 7.88 -3.05 -20.70
C SER A 367 7.50 -4.37 -21.36
N GLY A 368 6.40 -4.96 -20.94
CA GLY A 368 5.84 -6.16 -21.53
C GLY A 368 5.31 -5.88 -22.95
N LYS A 369 5.29 -6.92 -23.79
CA LYS A 369 4.80 -6.83 -25.19
C LYS A 369 3.34 -6.39 -25.31
N GLU A 370 2.55 -6.52 -24.24
CA GLU A 370 1.13 -6.13 -24.17
C GLU A 370 0.89 -4.85 -23.34
N GLY A 371 1.94 -4.06 -23.06
CA GLY A 371 1.81 -2.78 -22.34
C GLY A 371 1.75 -2.90 -20.81
N GLY A 372 2.07 -4.08 -20.26
CA GLY A 372 2.31 -4.27 -18.82
C GLY A 372 3.70 -3.80 -18.40
N TRP A 373 3.89 -3.56 -17.10
CA TRP A 373 5.18 -3.22 -16.51
C TRP A 373 5.64 -4.32 -15.57
N ASP A 374 6.90 -4.71 -15.70
CA ASP A 374 7.54 -5.65 -14.80
C ASP A 374 8.87 -5.08 -14.29
N CYS A 375 9.29 -5.47 -13.11
CA CYS A 375 10.56 -5.02 -12.54
C CYS A 375 11.29 -6.15 -11.85
N LEU A 376 12.63 -6.11 -11.95
CA LEU A 376 13.50 -6.98 -11.17
C LEU A 376 14.42 -6.12 -10.31
N PRO A 377 14.63 -6.48 -9.03
CA PRO A 377 15.61 -5.79 -8.21
C PRO A 377 17.02 -5.94 -8.82
N ILE A 378 17.85 -4.91 -8.66
CA ILE A 378 19.25 -4.93 -9.12
C ILE A 378 20.14 -5.73 -8.17
N GLN A 379 19.81 -5.69 -6.88
CA GLN A 379 20.51 -6.41 -5.81
C GLN A 379 19.68 -7.62 -5.37
N ASP A 380 20.34 -8.70 -4.95
CA ASP A 380 19.65 -9.89 -4.46
C ASP A 380 19.05 -9.68 -3.06
N LEU A 381 19.65 -8.79 -2.26
CA LEU A 381 19.22 -8.48 -0.90
C LEU A 381 18.97 -6.99 -0.72
N VAL A 382 17.94 -6.66 0.07
CA VAL A 382 17.70 -5.30 0.53
C VAL A 382 18.54 -5.05 1.78
N PRO A 383 19.45 -4.06 1.78
CA PRO A 383 20.27 -3.75 2.94
C PRO A 383 19.42 -3.19 4.10
N PRO A 384 19.93 -3.24 5.35
CA PRO A 384 19.32 -2.54 6.47
C PRO A 384 19.08 -1.06 6.19
N ALA A 385 17.93 -0.56 6.63
CA ALA A 385 17.47 0.78 6.34
C ALA A 385 17.83 1.78 7.46
N PRO A 386 18.02 3.06 7.11
CA PRO A 386 18.19 4.12 8.09
C PRO A 386 16.91 4.41 8.89
N ILE A 387 15.74 4.01 8.39
CA ILE A 387 14.45 4.12 9.07
C ILE A 387 14.04 2.73 9.55
N ALA A 388 13.66 2.59 10.82
CA ALA A 388 13.24 1.30 11.35
C ALA A 388 12.05 1.39 12.31
N LEU A 389 11.24 0.35 12.33
CA LEU A 389 10.21 0.17 13.36
C LEU A 389 10.87 -0.15 14.70
N PRO A 390 10.31 0.35 15.82
CA PRO A 390 10.67 -0.17 17.13
C PRO A 390 10.26 -1.65 17.22
N LEU A 391 11.13 -2.46 17.82
CA LEU A 391 10.90 -3.88 18.07
C LEU A 391 9.85 -4.10 19.17
#